data_AF-A0A8E2H8H0-F1
#
_entry.id   AF-A0A8E2H8H0-F1
#
_cell.length_a   1.000
_cell.length_b   1.000
_cell.length_c   1.000
_cell.angle_alpha   90.00
_cell.angle_beta   90.00
_cell.angle_gamma   90.00
#
_symmetry.space_group_name_H-M   'P 1'
#
loop_
_entity.id
_entity.type
_entity.pdbx_description
1 polymer ?
#
loop_
_entity_poly.entity_id
_entity_poly.type
_entity_poly.pdbx_seq_one_letter_code
_entity_poly.pdbx_strand_id
1 'polypeptide(L)'
;MKAGIAPIVTRNRNSHLDLLRRQKAEREGQGTTRTFGAITATRWPTGRLEVHFPNGTSTPDLAKAMPAKAIWQAAQRVPDLWEALVWAGWY
;
A
#
# COMPACT_ATOMS: atom_id res chain seq x y z
N MET A 1 5.72 21.14 31.25
CA MET A 1 6.13 19.83 30.70
C MET A 1 5.68 18.74 31.64
N LYS A 2 4.86 17.76 31.20
CA LYS A 2 4.84 16.39 31.76
C LYS A 2 4.12 15.46 30.77
N ALA A 3 4.80 14.36 30.48
CA ALA A 3 4.63 13.51 29.31
C ALA A 3 3.30 12.74 29.33
N GLY A 4 2.56 12.81 28.22
CA GLY A 4 1.49 11.88 27.90
C GLY A 4 2.11 10.52 27.57
N ILE A 5 1.93 9.58 28.48
CA ILE A 5 2.37 8.19 28.35
C ILE A 5 1.64 7.59 27.15
N ALA A 6 2.34 7.39 26.03
CA ALA A 6 1.81 6.61 24.92
C ALA A 6 1.51 5.18 25.40
N PRO A 7 0.39 4.55 25.01
CA PRO A 7 0.10 3.20 25.42
C PRO A 7 1.20 2.27 24.88
N ILE A 8 1.82 1.52 25.77
CA ILE A 8 2.71 0.41 25.40
C ILE A 8 1.80 -0.64 24.76
N VAL A 9 1.69 -0.60 23.43
CA VAL A 9 0.94 -1.61 22.67
C VAL A 9 1.68 -2.93 22.86
N THR A 10 1.18 -3.76 23.77
CA THR A 10 1.69 -5.09 24.02
C THR A 10 1.68 -5.84 22.69
N ARG A 11 2.86 -6.30 22.22
CA ARG A 11 2.96 -7.19 21.05
C ARG A 11 2.18 -8.47 21.38
N ASN A 12 0.91 -8.50 20.99
CA ASN A 12 0.04 -9.63 21.22
C ASN A 12 0.41 -10.73 20.21
N ARG A 13 0.49 -11.99 20.66
CA ARG A 13 0.72 -13.18 19.80
C ARG A 13 -0.20 -13.19 18.58
N ASN A 14 -1.40 -12.66 18.72
CA ASN A 14 -2.38 -12.51 17.64
C ASN A 14 -1.91 -11.54 16.55
N SER A 15 -1.25 -10.43 16.89
CA SER A 15 -0.68 -9.49 15.91
C SER A 15 0.45 -10.13 15.10
N HIS A 16 1.24 -11.01 15.72
CA HIS A 16 2.29 -11.76 15.05
C HIS A 16 1.71 -12.82 14.10
N LEU A 17 0.71 -13.58 14.54
CA LEU A 17 0.01 -14.55 13.69
C LEU A 17 -0.72 -13.88 12.52
N ASP A 18 -1.29 -12.69 12.72
CA ASP A 18 -1.94 -11.93 11.65
C ASP A 18 -0.93 -11.49 10.57
N LEU A 19 0.24 -11.01 10.98
CA LEU A 19 1.31 -10.65 10.06
C LEU A 19 1.83 -11.86 9.27
N LEU A 20 2.00 -13.02 9.91
CA LEU A 20 2.40 -14.27 9.24
C LEU A 20 1.33 -14.75 8.24
N ARG A 21 0.04 -14.60 8.57
CA ARG A 21 -1.06 -14.93 7.65
C ARG A 21 -1.03 -14.04 6.40
N ARG A 22 -0.84 -12.73 6.58
CA ARG A 22 -0.72 -11.78 5.45
C ARG A 22 0.49 -12.09 4.56
N GLN A 23 1.64 -12.43 5.16
CA GLN A 23 2.83 -12.84 4.41
C GLN A 23 2.62 -14.15 3.63
N LYS A 24 1.91 -15.12 4.22
CA LYS A 24 1.57 -16.37 3.52
C LYS A 24 0.62 -16.11 2.34
N ALA A 25 -0.41 -15.29 2.54
CA ALA A 25 -1.35 -14.91 1.48
C ALA A 25 -0.66 -14.16 0.32
N GLU A 26 0.33 -13.32 0.63
CA GLU A 26 1.16 -12.67 -0.39
C GLU A 26 2.01 -13.69 -1.18
N ARG A 27 2.62 -14.68 -0.52
CA ARG A 27 3.32 -15.79 -1.20
C ARG A 27 2.40 -16.62 -2.08
N GLU A 28 1.14 -16.77 -1.70
CA GLU A 28 0.12 -17.49 -2.47
C GLU A 28 -0.48 -16.64 -3.60
N GLY A 29 0.00 -15.40 -3.81
CA GLY A 29 -0.43 -14.55 -4.92
C GLY A 29 -1.81 -13.91 -4.72
N GLN A 30 -2.34 -13.85 -3.50
CA GLN A 30 -3.68 -13.32 -3.19
C GLN A 30 -3.74 -11.78 -3.23
N GLY A 31 -2.95 -11.14 -4.10
CA GLY A 31 -3.08 -9.72 -4.40
C GLY A 31 -4.40 -9.47 -5.12
N THR A 32 -5.09 -8.40 -4.76
CA THR A 32 -6.23 -7.93 -5.55
C THR A 32 -5.67 -6.99 -6.60
N THR A 33 -5.91 -7.25 -7.88
CA THR A 33 -5.48 -6.38 -8.98
C THR A 33 -6.68 -5.66 -9.57
N ARG A 34 -6.51 -4.37 -9.88
CA ARG A 34 -7.52 -3.55 -10.56
C ARG A 34 -6.86 -2.56 -11.50
N THR A 35 -7.49 -2.34 -12.65
CA THR A 35 -7.05 -1.39 -13.66
C THR A 35 -7.88 -0.13 -13.59
N PHE A 36 -7.21 1.02 -13.63
CA PHE A 36 -7.76 2.38 -13.62
C PHE A 36 -7.19 3.10 -14.83
N GLY A 37 -7.98 3.23 -15.89
CA GLY A 37 -7.54 3.83 -17.15
C GLY A 37 -6.25 3.18 -17.67
N ALA A 38 -5.15 3.94 -17.66
CA ALA A 38 -3.85 3.52 -18.16
C ALA A 38 -2.96 2.85 -17.09
N ILE A 39 -3.40 2.82 -15.82
CA ILE A 39 -2.64 2.28 -14.68
C ILE A 39 -3.25 0.97 -14.21
N THR A 40 -2.41 0.00 -13.87
CA THR A 40 -2.86 -1.22 -13.18
C THR A 40 -2.26 -1.27 -11.79
N ALA A 41 -3.09 -1.36 -10.76
CA ALA A 41 -2.67 -1.40 -9.37
C ALA A 41 -2.98 -2.77 -8.74
N THR A 42 -2.02 -3.33 -8.02
CA THR A 42 -2.18 -4.55 -7.25
C THR A 42 -1.99 -4.24 -5.76
N ARG A 43 -3.06 -4.45 -4.99
CA ARG A 43 -3.05 -4.32 -3.53
C ARG A 43 -2.78 -5.68 -2.90
N TRP A 44 -1.68 -5.77 -2.18
CA TRP A 44 -1.28 -6.99 -1.48
C TRP A 44 -1.84 -7.05 -0.06
N PRO A 45 -2.08 -8.24 0.51
CA PRO A 45 -2.64 -8.41 1.87
C PRO A 45 -1.81 -7.76 2.99
N THR A 46 -0.51 -7.55 2.75
CA THR A 46 0.41 -6.86 3.67
C THR A 46 0.22 -5.34 3.70
N GLY A 47 -0.58 -4.78 2.78
CA GLY A 47 -0.74 -3.33 2.59
C GLY A 47 0.20 -2.74 1.54
N ARG A 48 1.08 -3.55 0.94
CA ARG A 48 1.91 -3.13 -0.21
C ARG A 48 1.02 -2.80 -1.40
N LEU A 49 1.30 -1.67 -2.04
CA LEU A 49 0.66 -1.27 -3.28
C LEU A 49 1.68 -1.34 -4.41
N GLU A 50 1.42 -2.21 -5.37
CA GLU A 50 2.17 -2.32 -6.60
C GLU A 50 1.42 -1.56 -7.71
N VAL A 51 2.13 -0.77 -8.50
CA VAL A 51 1.54 0.06 -9.55
C VAL A 51 2.31 -0.12 -10.84
N HIS A 52 1.61 -0.51 -11.90
CA HIS A 52 2.09 -0.58 -13.27
C HIS A 52 1.63 0.67 -14.02
N PHE A 53 2.61 1.43 -14.50
CA PHE A 53 2.38 2.62 -15.30
C PHE A 53 2.36 2.27 -16.80
N PRO A 54 1.68 3.07 -17.63
CA PRO A 54 1.54 2.79 -19.07
C PRO A 54 2.87 2.90 -19.84
N ASN A 55 3.88 3.55 -19.26
CA ASN A 55 5.23 3.64 -19.82
C ASN A 55 6.03 2.32 -19.67
N GLY A 56 5.40 1.23 -19.20
CA GLY A 56 6.05 -0.06 -18.96
C GLY A 56 6.83 -0.12 -17.65
N THR A 57 6.89 0.97 -16.88
CA THR A 57 7.51 0.96 -15.55
C THR A 57 6.53 0.37 -14.55
N SER A 58 6.97 -0.64 -13.79
CA SER A 58 6.26 -1.11 -12.62
C SER A 58 6.98 -0.69 -11.35
N THR A 59 6.19 -0.32 -10.35
CA THR A 59 6.65 -0.01 -9.00
C THR A 59 6.09 -1.07 -8.06
N PRO A 60 6.88 -2.08 -7.65
CA PRO A 60 6.40 -3.20 -6.83
C PRO A 60 5.92 -2.78 -5.43
N ASP A 61 6.48 -1.70 -4.90
CA ASP A 61 6.11 -1.13 -3.60
C ASP A 61 6.17 0.40 -3.68
N LEU A 62 5.01 1.02 -3.90
CA LEU A 62 4.90 2.47 -4.09
C LEU A 62 5.40 3.25 -2.86
N ALA A 63 5.19 2.73 -1.65
CA ALA A 63 5.62 3.37 -0.41
C ALA A 63 7.15 3.36 -0.24
N LYS A 64 7.84 2.36 -0.79
CA LYS A 64 9.30 2.30 -0.78
C LYS A 64 9.94 3.08 -1.91
N ALA A 65 9.29 3.10 -3.07
CA ALA A 65 9.84 3.76 -4.24
C ALA A 65 9.77 5.29 -4.16
N MET A 66 8.73 5.84 -3.51
CA MET A 66 8.50 7.28 -3.47
C MET A 66 8.06 7.75 -2.08
N PRO A 67 8.51 8.94 -1.62
CA PRO A 67 7.97 9.52 -0.41
C PRO A 67 6.50 9.93 -0.59
N ALA A 68 5.71 9.88 0.48
CA ALA A 68 4.27 10.16 0.45
C ALA A 68 3.91 11.50 -0.23
N LYS A 69 4.73 12.54 -0.04
CA LYS A 69 4.56 13.83 -0.72
C LYS A 69 4.65 13.72 -2.24
N ALA A 70 5.60 12.93 -2.75
CA ALA A 70 5.77 12.73 -4.19
C ALA A 70 4.63 11.86 -4.77
N ILE A 71 4.14 10.87 -4.01
CA ILE A 71 2.97 10.07 -4.38
C ILE A 71 1.74 10.98 -4.51
N TRP A 72 1.51 11.85 -3.53
CA TRP A 72 0.38 12.79 -3.57
C TRP A 72 0.47 13.76 -4.75
N GLN A 73 1.65 14.33 -5.00
CA GLN A 73 1.88 15.19 -6.18
C GLN A 73 1.65 14.45 -7.50
N ALA A 74 2.06 13.18 -7.59
CA ALA A 74 1.80 12.35 -8.76
C ALA A 74 0.30 12.10 -8.94
N ALA A 75 -0.42 11.79 -7.86
CA ALA A 75 -1.86 11.55 -7.88
C ALA A 75 -2.67 12.79 -8.28
N GLN A 76 -2.20 13.99 -7.95
CA GLN A 76 -2.82 15.24 -8.43
C GLN A 76 -2.69 15.45 -9.94
N ARG A 77 -1.62 14.92 -10.54
CA ARG A 77 -1.35 15.08 -11.98
C ARG A 77 -1.95 13.93 -12.80
N VAL A 78 -2.17 12.78 -12.17
CA VAL A 78 -2.64 11.55 -12.82
C VAL A 78 -3.89 11.06 -12.09
N PRO A 79 -5.10 11.40 -12.60
CA PRO A 79 -6.37 11.01 -11.97
C PRO A 79 -6.50 9.49 -11.76
N ASP A 80 -6.03 8.68 -12.71
CA ASP A 80 -6.02 7.21 -12.60
C ASP A 80 -5.24 6.72 -11.37
N LEU A 81 -4.14 7.40 -11.01
CA LEU A 81 -3.34 7.07 -9.83
C LEU A 81 -4.09 7.45 -8.55
N TRP A 82 -4.84 8.55 -8.56
CA TRP A 82 -5.69 8.95 -7.45
C TRP A 82 -6.76 7.91 -7.15
N GLU A 83 -7.49 7.45 -8.18
CA GLU A 83 -8.49 6.40 -8.03
C GLU A 83 -7.89 5.09 -7.49
N ALA A 84 -6.70 4.72 -7.97
CA ALA A 84 -5.98 3.56 -7.47
C ALA A 84 -5.61 3.68 -5.98
N LEU A 85 -5.17 4.86 -5.53
CA LEU A 85 -4.81 5.11 -4.13
C LEU A 85 -6.05 5.09 -3.22
N VAL A 86 -7.16 5.69 -3.63
CA VAL A 86 -8.43 5.67 -2.89
C VAL A 86 -8.93 4.23 -2.76
N TRP A 87 -8.94 3.47 -3.86
CA TRP A 87 -9.33 2.05 -3.83
C TRP A 87 -8.42 1.20 -2.94
N ALA A 88 -7.12 1.50 -2.89
CA ALA A 88 -6.16 0.82 -2.02
C ALA A 88 -6.30 1.21 -0.53
N GLY A 89 -7.09 2.25 -0.22
CA GLY A 89 -7.29 2.78 1.13
C GLY A 89 -6.13 3.62 1.64
N TRP A 90 -5.39 4.28 0.73
CA TRP A 90 -4.26 5.16 1.06
C TRP A 90 -4.66 6.63 1.20
N TYR A 91 -5.88 6.99 0.76
CA TYR A 91 -6.48 8.30 0.86
C TYR A 91 -7.95 8.13 1.25
#